data_AF-A0A8J7F373-F1
#
_entry.id   AF-A0A8J7F373-F1
#
_cell.length_a   1.000
_cell.length_b   1.000
_cell.length_c   1.000
_cell.angle_alpha   90.00
_cell.angle_beta   90.00
_cell.angle_gamma   90.00
#
_symmetry.space_group_name_H-M   'P 1'
#
loop_
_entity.id
_entity.type
_entity.pdbx_description
1 polymer ?
#
loop_
_entity_poly.entity_id
_entity_poly.type
_entity_poly.pdbx_seq_one_letter_code
_entity_poly.pdbx_strand_id
1 'polypeptide(L)'
;MSLCINPLCQKPINPDNTLFCFGCGSELLLEGRYRVIKELGGGGFGKTYEVIETRSNTNKVLKVLINNHPKAVELFQREAEVLKSLNHPGIPKVESDSYFAYFSRSSTEPLHCLVMEKIEGLDLWEYIKQREQRPIDQKLAIQWLTEIVNILQQVHSQNFFHRDIKPSNIMLRPNGRLSLIDFGSARQVTQTYIAKQVQGQITGIMSAGYSPSEQMHGQAIQQSDFFALGRTFVFLLTGREPGDFYNAQTGELIWQESTIDVKPEFASLLDQMMEHLPNKRPKNTQEILDKIAELNNYKPVNQSQAKIASTIITTNYGVITNSHHYVSFIKRFYAYQIDLIFLLITSSFIGGFLSSILSFNSDLIGESIAAGWFGASGWIPGGLFLFVPDMSVIAKISLVINLIFNWLYFTVLESSQLKATLGKLLLGIKVADLNNQKISFIQANLRYWSKLISILILMIGFMTIMFTPKKQGVHDMLAKTIVIKK
;
A
#
# COMPACT_ATOMS: atom_id res chain seq x y z
N MET A 1 26.46 -24.94 -19.37
CA MET A 1 27.33 -24.01 -20.12
C MET A 1 28.17 -23.21 -19.15
N SER A 2 29.35 -22.70 -19.56
CA SER A 2 30.20 -21.82 -18.74
C SER A 2 30.24 -20.39 -19.29
N LEU A 3 30.22 -19.40 -18.40
CA LEU A 3 30.23 -17.98 -18.76
C LEU A 3 31.57 -17.32 -18.36
N CYS A 4 32.12 -16.49 -19.24
CA CYS A 4 33.29 -15.66 -18.97
C CYS A 4 32.88 -14.36 -18.28
N ILE A 5 33.55 -14.00 -17.18
CA ILE A 5 33.30 -12.75 -16.43
C ILE A 5 34.16 -11.57 -16.89
N ASN A 6 35.04 -11.77 -17.87
CA ASN A 6 35.85 -10.68 -18.43
C ASN A 6 34.93 -9.66 -19.14
N PRO A 7 34.83 -8.40 -18.67
CA PRO A 7 33.93 -7.40 -19.24
C PRO A 7 34.30 -7.00 -20.68
N LEU A 8 35.55 -7.25 -21.11
CA LEU A 8 36.03 -6.97 -22.47
C LEU A 8 35.78 -8.14 -23.43
N CYS A 9 35.22 -9.26 -22.95
CA CYS A 9 34.98 -10.42 -23.78
C CYS A 9 33.73 -10.25 -24.67
N GLN A 10 33.93 -10.25 -25.98
CA GLN A 10 32.83 -10.16 -26.95
C GLN A 10 32.01 -11.47 -27.10
N LYS A 11 32.59 -12.61 -26.74
CA LYS A 11 31.95 -13.94 -26.82
C LYS A 11 32.08 -14.68 -25.49
N PRO A 12 31.28 -14.29 -24.47
CA PRO A 12 31.45 -14.78 -23.11
C PRO A 12 30.89 -16.19 -22.89
N ILE A 13 30.07 -16.71 -23.80
CA ILE A 13 29.41 -18.01 -23.67
C ILE A 13 30.34 -19.13 -24.16
N ASN A 14 30.52 -20.16 -23.33
CA ASN A 14 31.42 -21.29 -23.61
C ASN A 14 30.71 -22.63 -23.30
N PRO A 15 31.11 -23.74 -23.98
CA PRO A 15 30.69 -25.08 -23.62
C PRO A 15 31.04 -25.46 -22.18
N ASP A 16 30.40 -26.50 -21.67
CA ASP A 16 30.74 -27.06 -20.36
C ASP A 16 32.14 -27.67 -20.34
N ASN A 17 32.77 -27.66 -19.16
CA ASN A 17 34.10 -28.22 -18.90
C ASN A 17 35.30 -27.54 -19.62
N THR A 18 35.07 -26.47 -20.37
CA THR A 18 36.18 -25.67 -20.92
C THR A 18 36.93 -24.94 -19.80
N LEU A 19 38.27 -24.95 -19.86
CA LEU A 19 39.12 -24.26 -18.88
C LEU A 19 39.37 -22.78 -19.23
N PHE A 20 39.45 -22.47 -20.53
CA PHE A 20 39.72 -21.12 -21.02
C PHE A 20 38.63 -20.65 -21.98
N CYS A 21 38.28 -19.37 -21.89
CA CYS A 21 37.30 -18.74 -22.75
C CYS A 21 37.76 -18.77 -24.22
N PHE A 22 36.94 -19.26 -25.15
CA PHE A 22 37.28 -19.23 -26.58
C PHE A 22 37.29 -17.80 -27.17
N GLY A 23 36.58 -16.86 -26.54
CA GLY A 23 36.51 -15.47 -27.00
C GLY A 23 37.71 -14.62 -26.63
N CYS A 24 38.25 -14.77 -25.41
CA CYS A 24 39.32 -13.91 -24.89
C CYS A 24 40.47 -14.66 -24.21
N GLY A 25 40.39 -15.99 -24.09
CA GLY A 25 41.41 -16.82 -23.45
C GLY A 25 41.50 -16.69 -21.93
N SER A 26 40.58 -15.99 -21.27
CA SER A 26 40.54 -15.88 -19.80
C SER A 26 40.14 -17.21 -19.15
N GLU A 27 40.69 -17.52 -17.97
CA GLU A 27 40.36 -18.73 -17.22
C GLU A 27 38.89 -18.71 -16.77
N LEU A 28 38.17 -19.81 -16.96
CA LEU A 28 36.74 -19.94 -16.65
C LEU A 28 36.47 -20.58 -15.29
N LEU A 29 37.49 -21.20 -14.69
CA LEU A 29 37.42 -21.80 -13.36
C LEU A 29 38.10 -20.88 -12.35
N LEU A 30 37.32 -20.04 -11.70
CA LEU A 30 37.84 -19.00 -10.80
C LEU A 30 38.34 -19.65 -9.50
N GLU A 31 39.55 -19.27 -9.05
CA GLU A 31 40.24 -19.86 -7.88
C GLU A 31 40.33 -21.39 -7.92
N GLY A 32 40.28 -22.00 -9.11
CA GLY A 32 40.20 -23.46 -9.24
C GLY A 32 38.92 -24.08 -8.64
N ARG A 33 37.93 -23.27 -8.24
CA ARG A 33 36.81 -23.67 -7.38
C ARG A 33 35.44 -23.31 -7.94
N TYR A 34 35.30 -22.17 -8.63
CA TYR A 34 33.99 -21.65 -9.02
C TYR A 34 33.84 -21.57 -10.53
N ARG A 35 32.79 -22.19 -11.06
CA ARG A 35 32.44 -22.14 -12.49
C ARG A 35 31.17 -21.32 -12.67
N VAL A 36 31.26 -20.26 -13.47
CA VAL A 36 30.14 -19.35 -13.69
C VAL A 36 29.16 -19.94 -14.70
N ILE A 37 27.87 -19.97 -14.36
CA ILE A 37 26.83 -20.61 -15.16
C ILE A 37 26.05 -19.57 -15.95
N LYS A 38 25.56 -18.53 -15.26
CA LYS A 38 24.70 -17.48 -15.82
C LYS A 38 24.79 -16.19 -15.03
N GLU A 39 24.46 -15.08 -15.69
CA GLU A 39 24.28 -13.78 -15.04
C GLU A 39 22.90 -13.75 -14.36
N LEU A 40 22.86 -13.31 -13.10
CA LEU A 40 21.63 -13.12 -12.32
C LEU A 40 21.14 -11.66 -12.39
N GLY A 41 22.06 -10.72 -12.55
CA GLY A 41 21.77 -9.30 -12.67
C GLY A 41 23.03 -8.45 -12.56
N GLY A 42 22.88 -7.13 -12.65
CA GLY A 42 24.00 -6.21 -12.52
C GLY A 42 23.59 -4.76 -12.73
N GLY A 43 24.39 -3.85 -12.16
CA GLY A 43 24.24 -2.41 -12.31
C GLY A 43 25.57 -1.77 -12.75
N GLY A 44 25.63 -0.44 -12.78
CA GLY A 44 26.80 0.30 -13.29
C GLY A 44 28.13 0.07 -12.53
N PHE A 45 28.10 -0.55 -11.34
CA PHE A 45 29.27 -0.75 -10.48
C PHE A 45 29.73 -2.22 -10.41
N GLY A 46 28.89 -3.18 -10.78
CA GLY A 46 29.21 -4.60 -10.66
C GLY A 46 28.13 -5.52 -11.22
N LYS A 47 28.48 -6.80 -11.33
CA LYS A 47 27.61 -7.87 -11.85
C LYS A 47 27.50 -9.01 -10.85
N THR A 48 26.36 -9.69 -10.87
CA THR A 48 26.05 -10.83 -10.01
C THR A 48 25.77 -12.05 -10.88
N TYR A 49 26.37 -13.17 -10.53
CA TYR A 49 26.30 -14.41 -11.28
C TYR A 49 25.90 -15.59 -10.39
N GLU A 50 25.32 -16.61 -11.00
CA GLU A 50 25.21 -17.93 -10.40
C GLU A 50 26.44 -18.76 -10.78
N VAL A 51 27.01 -19.44 -9.79
CA VAL A 51 28.22 -20.27 -9.97
C VAL A 51 28.01 -21.65 -9.34
N ILE A 52 28.64 -22.67 -9.91
CA ILE A 52 28.79 -23.98 -9.25
C ILE A 52 30.14 -24.01 -8.56
N GLU A 53 30.13 -24.36 -7.29
CA GLU A 53 31.35 -24.73 -6.56
C GLU A 53 31.72 -26.19 -6.87
N THR A 54 32.88 -26.41 -7.48
CA THR A 54 33.30 -27.74 -7.98
C THR A 54 33.53 -28.77 -6.88
N ARG A 55 33.94 -28.34 -5.68
CA ARG A 55 34.24 -29.23 -4.55
C ARG A 55 33.00 -29.85 -3.94
N SER A 56 31.94 -29.05 -3.76
CA SER A 56 30.69 -29.48 -3.12
C SER A 56 29.57 -29.77 -4.12
N ASN A 57 29.76 -29.40 -5.38
CA ASN A 57 28.75 -29.42 -6.44
C ASN A 57 27.47 -28.67 -6.04
N THR A 58 27.63 -27.52 -5.38
CA THR A 58 26.51 -26.66 -4.94
C THR A 58 26.48 -25.35 -5.70
N ASN A 59 25.27 -24.82 -5.90
CA ASN A 59 25.07 -23.50 -6.48
C ASN A 59 25.37 -22.42 -5.44
N LYS A 60 26.08 -21.38 -5.85
CA LYS A 60 26.46 -20.21 -5.07
C LYS A 60 26.20 -18.94 -5.89
N VAL A 61 26.25 -17.79 -5.22
CA VAL A 61 26.18 -16.48 -5.87
C VAL A 61 27.58 -15.86 -5.88
N LEU A 62 28.00 -15.34 -7.03
CA LEU A 62 29.24 -14.58 -7.21
C LEU A 62 28.90 -13.14 -7.54
N LYS A 63 29.29 -12.20 -6.68
CA LYS A 63 29.33 -10.78 -7.00
C LYS A 63 30.70 -10.40 -7.53
N VAL A 64 30.72 -9.61 -8.60
CA VAL A 64 31.94 -9.12 -9.26
C VAL A 64 31.87 -7.60 -9.35
N LEU A 65 32.81 -6.92 -8.71
CA LEU A 65 33.01 -5.49 -8.85
C LEU A 65 33.82 -5.21 -10.12
N ILE A 66 33.26 -4.42 -11.03
CA ILE A 66 33.92 -4.04 -12.30
C ILE A 66 34.64 -2.70 -12.16
N ASN A 67 34.19 -1.85 -11.22
CA ASN A 67 34.79 -0.55 -10.96
C ASN A 67 35.92 -0.66 -9.93
N ASN A 68 37.16 -0.45 -10.37
CA ASN A 68 38.35 -0.51 -9.52
C ASN A 68 38.72 0.81 -8.85
N HIS A 69 37.79 1.78 -8.79
CA HIS A 69 38.00 2.98 -7.99
C HIS A 69 38.30 2.56 -6.53
N PRO A 70 39.39 3.04 -5.89
CA PRO A 70 39.84 2.54 -4.59
C PRO A 70 38.74 2.52 -3.52
N LYS A 71 37.87 3.54 -3.53
CA LYS A 71 36.74 3.61 -2.60
C LYS A 71 35.68 2.52 -2.83
N ALA A 72 35.42 2.14 -4.08
CA ALA A 72 34.49 1.07 -4.41
C ALA A 72 35.04 -0.29 -3.94
N VAL A 73 36.34 -0.52 -4.16
CA VAL A 73 37.04 -1.71 -3.67
C VAL A 73 37.01 -1.79 -2.14
N GLU A 74 37.31 -0.70 -1.43
CA GLU A 74 37.24 -0.64 0.04
C GLU A 74 35.84 -1.00 0.55
N LEU A 75 34.78 -0.44 -0.07
CA LEU A 75 33.40 -0.73 0.32
C LEU A 75 33.02 -2.18 0.05
N PHE A 76 33.45 -2.75 -1.08
CA PHE A 76 33.18 -4.13 -1.45
C PHE A 76 33.91 -5.14 -0.55
N GLN A 77 35.17 -4.87 -0.19
CA GLN A 77 35.91 -5.64 0.82
C GLN A 77 35.21 -5.59 2.18
N ARG A 78 34.72 -4.41 2.57
CA ARG A 78 34.00 -4.26 3.84
C ARG A 78 32.69 -5.04 3.86
N GLU A 79 31.92 -5.05 2.76
CA GLU A 79 30.73 -5.90 2.64
C GLU A 79 31.09 -7.36 2.91
N ALA A 80 32.16 -7.87 2.29
CA ALA A 80 32.63 -9.23 2.51
C ALA A 80 32.96 -9.51 3.98
N GLU A 81 33.74 -8.64 4.64
CA GLU A 81 34.12 -8.81 6.04
C GLU A 81 32.91 -8.78 7.00
N VAL A 82 31.92 -7.93 6.72
CA VAL A 82 30.68 -7.88 7.50
C VAL A 82 29.90 -9.17 7.35
N LEU A 83 29.68 -9.61 6.12
CA LEU A 83 28.95 -10.85 5.86
C LEU A 83 29.64 -12.07 6.50
N LYS A 84 30.98 -12.11 6.52
CA LYS A 84 31.73 -13.15 7.25
C LYS A 84 31.47 -13.14 8.76
N SER A 85 31.27 -11.95 9.35
CA SER A 85 31.02 -11.80 10.79
C SER A 85 29.57 -12.08 11.20
N LEU A 86 28.63 -12.05 10.25
CA LEU A 86 27.21 -12.26 10.50
C LEU A 86 26.86 -13.75 10.44
N ASN A 87 26.32 -14.28 11.53
CA ASN A 87 25.85 -15.65 11.60
C ASN A 87 24.34 -15.67 11.90
N HIS A 88 23.53 -15.64 10.85
CA HIS A 88 22.06 -15.72 10.95
C HIS A 88 21.52 -16.65 9.85
N PRO A 89 20.52 -17.50 10.12
CA PRO A 89 19.91 -18.34 9.08
C PRO A 89 19.21 -17.55 7.96
N GLY A 90 18.86 -16.29 8.22
CA GLY A 90 18.25 -15.37 7.27
C GLY A 90 19.23 -14.43 6.54
N ILE A 91 20.54 -14.68 6.63
CA ILE A 91 21.59 -13.91 5.92
C ILE A 91 22.42 -14.91 5.12
N PRO A 92 22.77 -14.64 3.85
CA PRO A 92 23.65 -15.50 3.07
C PRO A 92 24.99 -15.72 3.76
N LYS A 93 25.39 -16.99 3.90
CA LYS A 93 26.70 -17.33 4.46
C LYS A 93 27.83 -16.97 3.49
N VAL A 94 28.90 -16.39 4.04
CA VAL A 94 30.15 -16.10 3.34
C VAL A 94 31.29 -16.80 4.08
N GLU A 95 32.11 -17.57 3.36
CA GLU A 95 33.27 -18.26 3.96
C GLU A 95 34.49 -17.32 4.00
N SER A 96 35.47 -17.62 4.84
CA SER A 96 36.63 -16.75 5.07
C SER A 96 37.46 -16.49 3.80
N ASP A 97 37.53 -17.47 2.89
CA ASP A 97 38.27 -17.44 1.64
C ASP A 97 37.40 -17.08 0.41
N SER A 98 36.14 -16.67 0.61
CA SER A 98 35.20 -16.40 -0.49
C SER A 98 35.39 -15.05 -1.19
N TYR A 99 36.32 -14.21 -0.71
CA TYR A 99 36.71 -12.96 -1.36
C TYR A 99 38.08 -13.12 -2.04
N PHE A 100 38.17 -12.79 -3.33
CA PHE A 100 39.41 -12.90 -4.09
C PHE A 100 39.49 -11.88 -5.24
N ALA A 101 40.69 -11.68 -5.78
CA ALA A 101 40.93 -10.84 -6.95
C ALA A 101 41.22 -11.73 -8.17
N TYR A 102 40.46 -11.56 -9.23
CA TYR A 102 40.61 -12.32 -10.47
C TYR A 102 41.19 -11.45 -11.58
N PHE A 103 42.27 -11.91 -12.22
CA PHE A 103 42.90 -11.22 -13.34
C PHE A 103 42.47 -11.87 -14.66
N SER A 104 41.54 -11.22 -15.36
CA SER A 104 41.17 -11.67 -16.70
C SER A 104 42.31 -11.44 -17.68
N ARG A 105 42.37 -12.26 -18.74
CA ARG A 105 43.41 -12.13 -19.76
C ARG A 105 43.34 -10.76 -20.44
N SER A 106 44.50 -10.13 -20.62
CA SER A 106 44.67 -8.81 -21.20
C SER A 106 44.07 -7.65 -20.39
N SER A 107 43.71 -7.87 -19.12
CA SER A 107 43.40 -6.79 -18.17
C SER A 107 44.62 -6.51 -17.28
N THR A 108 44.92 -5.24 -17.06
CA THR A 108 45.93 -4.78 -16.09
C THR A 108 45.36 -4.69 -14.68
N GLU A 109 44.04 -4.56 -14.56
CA GLU A 109 43.34 -4.38 -13.30
C GLU A 109 42.59 -5.66 -12.90
N PRO A 110 42.51 -6.00 -11.61
CA PRO A 110 41.76 -7.15 -11.13
C PRO A 110 40.26 -6.90 -11.18
N LEU A 111 39.48 -7.98 -11.19
CA LEU A 111 38.07 -7.99 -10.83
C LEU A 111 37.95 -8.50 -9.39
N HIS A 112 37.37 -7.69 -8.51
CA HIS A 112 37.14 -8.12 -7.13
C HIS A 112 35.88 -8.98 -7.06
N CYS A 113 36.02 -10.17 -6.49
CA CYS A 113 35.01 -11.22 -6.47
C CYS A 113 34.61 -11.56 -5.03
N LEU A 114 33.32 -11.76 -4.79
CA LEU A 114 32.77 -12.23 -3.52
C LEU A 114 31.77 -13.35 -3.78
N VAL A 115 32.05 -14.54 -3.24
CA VAL A 115 31.15 -15.70 -3.29
C VAL A 115 30.34 -15.81 -2.01
N MET A 116 29.07 -16.17 -2.13
CA MET A 116 28.17 -16.38 -0.98
C MET A 116 27.15 -17.50 -1.24
N GLU A 117 26.48 -17.94 -0.19
CA GLU A 117 25.35 -18.87 -0.27
C GLU A 117 24.29 -18.35 -1.26
N LYS A 118 23.85 -19.22 -2.17
CA LYS A 118 22.65 -18.97 -2.96
C LYS A 118 21.43 -19.29 -2.12
N ILE A 119 20.59 -18.30 -1.91
CA ILE A 119 19.28 -18.51 -1.27
C ILE A 119 18.30 -18.98 -2.34
N GLU A 120 17.78 -20.20 -2.18
CA GLU A 120 16.72 -20.73 -3.05
C GLU A 120 15.37 -20.14 -2.65
N GLY A 121 14.49 -19.92 -3.63
CA GLY A 121 13.17 -19.33 -3.42
C GLY A 121 12.86 -18.19 -4.41
N LEU A 122 11.83 -17.42 -4.08
CA LEU A 122 11.43 -16.22 -4.83
C LEU A 122 11.73 -15.00 -3.98
N ASP A 123 12.10 -13.88 -4.60
CA ASP A 123 12.05 -12.61 -3.86
C ASP A 123 10.58 -12.19 -3.60
N LEU A 124 10.36 -11.31 -2.63
CA LEU A 124 9.01 -10.93 -2.23
C LEU A 124 8.27 -10.11 -3.31
N TRP A 125 8.98 -9.46 -4.22
CA TRP A 125 8.36 -8.79 -5.37
C TRP A 125 7.80 -9.83 -6.34
N GLU A 126 8.62 -10.82 -6.71
CA GLU A 126 8.23 -11.96 -7.55
C GLU A 126 7.08 -12.74 -6.90
N TYR A 127 7.14 -12.97 -5.59
CA TYR A 127 6.09 -13.67 -4.84
C TYR A 127 4.71 -12.98 -4.98
N ILE A 128 4.65 -11.67 -4.80
CA ILE A 128 3.39 -10.91 -4.97
C ILE A 128 2.96 -10.89 -6.43
N LYS A 129 3.90 -10.72 -7.37
CA LYS A 129 3.61 -10.73 -8.81
C LYS A 129 3.03 -12.07 -9.29
N GLN A 130 3.59 -13.20 -8.83
CA GLN A 130 3.07 -14.53 -9.16
C GLN A 130 1.67 -14.77 -8.58
N ARG A 131 1.28 -14.03 -7.55
CA ARG A 131 -0.07 -14.03 -6.97
C ARG A 131 -0.97 -12.94 -7.57
N GLU A 132 -0.66 -12.43 -8.76
CA GLU A 132 -1.46 -11.42 -9.46
C GLU A 132 -1.69 -10.15 -8.62
N GLN A 133 -0.66 -9.69 -7.89
CA GLN A 133 -0.73 -8.55 -6.98
C GLN A 133 -1.67 -8.76 -5.79
N ARG A 134 -2.01 -10.00 -5.45
CA ARG A 134 -2.83 -10.30 -4.27
C ARG A 134 -2.04 -10.03 -2.99
N PRO A 135 -2.55 -9.20 -2.06
CA PRO A 135 -1.90 -8.94 -0.78
C PRO A 135 -1.67 -10.19 0.07
N ILE A 136 -0.75 -10.08 1.03
CA ILE A 136 -0.67 -11.02 2.15
C ILE A 136 -1.61 -10.59 3.28
N ASP A 137 -2.00 -11.54 4.12
CA ASP A 137 -2.75 -11.22 5.33
C ASP A 137 -1.86 -10.64 6.43
N GLN A 138 -2.48 -9.97 7.40
CA GLN A 138 -1.77 -9.35 8.52
C GLN A 138 -0.96 -10.36 9.35
N LYS A 139 -1.45 -11.59 9.53
CA LYS A 139 -0.79 -12.57 10.39
C LYS A 139 0.57 -12.95 9.79
N LEU A 140 0.58 -13.23 8.48
CA LEU A 140 1.81 -13.49 7.74
C LEU A 140 2.71 -12.26 7.72
N ALA A 141 2.15 -11.06 7.54
CA ALA A 141 2.90 -9.82 7.57
C ALA A 141 3.62 -9.61 8.93
N ILE A 142 2.94 -9.84 10.05
CA ILE A 142 3.56 -9.73 11.39
C ILE A 142 4.68 -10.77 11.56
N GLN A 143 4.47 -12.01 11.11
CA GLN A 143 5.49 -13.07 11.19
C GLN A 143 6.74 -12.69 10.40
N TRP A 144 6.56 -12.29 9.14
CA TRP A 144 7.64 -11.87 8.26
C TRP A 144 8.34 -10.60 8.75
N LEU A 145 7.60 -9.62 9.27
CA LEU A 145 8.18 -8.40 9.84
C LEU A 145 9.08 -8.76 11.02
N THR A 146 8.61 -9.66 11.90
CA THR A 146 9.40 -10.15 13.04
C THR A 146 10.70 -10.82 12.59
N GLU A 147 10.66 -11.64 11.54
CA GLU A 147 11.86 -12.30 11.00
C GLU A 147 12.89 -11.29 10.48
N ILE A 148 12.45 -10.30 9.70
CA ILE A 148 13.37 -9.27 9.16
C ILE A 148 13.89 -8.35 10.27
N VAL A 149 13.09 -7.98 11.26
CA VAL A 149 13.54 -7.15 12.38
C VAL A 149 14.61 -7.88 13.22
N ASN A 150 14.49 -9.19 13.41
CA ASN A 150 15.53 -9.99 14.07
C ASN A 150 16.83 -10.03 13.25
N ILE A 151 16.74 -10.17 11.92
CA ILE A 151 17.91 -10.06 11.04
C ILE A 151 18.57 -8.69 11.20
N LEU A 152 17.78 -7.61 11.14
CA LEU A 152 18.29 -6.24 11.30
C LEU A 152 18.90 -6.00 12.67
N GLN A 153 18.39 -6.63 13.74
CA GLN A 153 18.97 -6.51 15.08
C GLN A 153 20.42 -7.01 15.08
N GLN A 154 20.70 -8.13 14.41
CA GLN A 154 22.06 -8.64 14.29
C GLN A 154 22.95 -7.73 13.43
N VAL A 155 22.44 -7.26 12.30
CA VAL A 155 23.18 -6.35 11.40
C VAL A 155 23.52 -5.03 12.11
N HIS A 156 22.54 -4.43 12.79
CA HIS A 156 22.69 -3.16 13.51
C HIS A 156 23.61 -3.30 14.73
N SER A 157 23.67 -4.47 15.37
CA SER A 157 24.62 -4.75 16.48
C SER A 157 26.08 -4.64 16.06
N GLN A 158 26.38 -4.86 14.78
CA GLN A 158 27.72 -4.68 14.19
C GLN A 158 27.97 -3.24 13.73
N ASN A 159 27.07 -2.29 14.03
CA ASN A 159 27.10 -0.91 13.55
C ASN A 159 26.98 -0.78 12.02
N PHE A 160 26.34 -1.76 11.36
CA PHE A 160 26.04 -1.71 9.93
C PHE A 160 24.56 -1.47 9.70
N PHE A 161 24.23 -0.75 8.62
CA PHE A 161 22.86 -0.56 8.14
C PHE A 161 22.75 -1.13 6.74
N HIS A 162 21.63 -1.74 6.39
CA HIS A 162 21.43 -2.40 5.10
C HIS A 162 21.29 -1.40 3.95
N ARG A 163 20.50 -0.34 4.15
CA ARG A 163 20.27 0.81 3.24
C ARG A 163 19.55 0.51 1.92
N ASP A 164 19.36 -0.76 1.55
CA ASP A 164 18.58 -1.12 0.36
C ASP A 164 17.50 -2.17 0.64
N ILE A 165 16.71 -1.98 1.70
CA ILE A 165 15.61 -2.89 2.02
C ILE A 165 14.44 -2.61 1.06
N LYS A 166 14.03 -3.62 0.32
CA LYS A 166 12.91 -3.60 -0.62
C LYS A 166 12.45 -5.04 -0.91
N PRO A 167 11.25 -5.26 -1.48
CA PRO A 167 10.73 -6.60 -1.75
C PRO A 167 11.69 -7.51 -2.54
N SER A 168 12.40 -6.97 -3.54
CA SER A 168 13.35 -7.75 -4.36
C SER A 168 14.65 -8.14 -3.65
N ASN A 169 14.93 -7.59 -2.47
CA ASN A 169 16.10 -7.95 -1.65
C ASN A 169 15.72 -8.83 -0.45
N ILE A 170 14.48 -9.35 -0.42
CA ILE A 170 14.01 -10.27 0.61
C ILE A 170 13.55 -11.55 -0.07
N MET A 171 14.24 -12.66 0.21
CA MET A 171 13.95 -13.97 -0.35
C MET A 171 13.00 -14.75 0.54
N LEU A 172 11.93 -15.28 -0.03
CA LEU A 172 11.06 -16.30 0.56
C LEU A 172 11.60 -17.68 0.24
N ARG A 173 12.15 -18.36 1.25
CA ARG A 173 12.66 -19.72 1.14
C ARG A 173 11.53 -20.75 1.01
N PRO A 174 11.79 -21.94 0.43
CA PRO A 174 10.81 -23.03 0.33
C PRO A 174 10.22 -23.49 1.68
N ASN A 175 10.95 -23.29 2.79
CA ASN A 175 10.47 -23.59 4.13
C ASN A 175 9.58 -22.48 4.75
N GLY A 176 9.23 -21.45 3.98
CA GLY A 176 8.37 -20.34 4.40
C GLY A 176 9.07 -19.23 5.18
N ARG A 177 10.39 -19.34 5.40
CA ARG A 177 11.20 -18.35 6.13
C ARG A 177 11.77 -17.29 5.20
N LEU A 178 12.08 -16.12 5.76
CA LEU A 178 12.69 -15.04 5.00
C LEU A 178 14.22 -15.01 5.12
N SER A 179 14.87 -14.51 4.07
CA SER A 179 16.29 -14.15 4.09
C SER A 179 16.49 -12.77 3.47
N LEU A 180 17.26 -11.93 4.13
CA LEU A 180 17.65 -10.62 3.62
C LEU A 180 18.94 -10.78 2.80
N ILE A 181 18.93 -10.31 1.57
CA ILE A 181 20.05 -10.41 0.63
C ILE A 181 20.50 -9.01 0.17
N ASP A 182 21.63 -8.98 -0.53
CA ASP A 182 22.22 -7.79 -1.16
C ASP A 182 22.65 -6.66 -0.19
N PHE A 183 23.74 -6.92 0.53
CA PHE A 183 24.40 -5.96 1.42
C PHE A 183 25.35 -5.01 0.69
N GLY A 184 25.27 -4.88 -0.65
CA GLY A 184 26.18 -4.04 -1.44
C GLY A 184 26.05 -2.55 -1.15
N SER A 185 24.92 -2.16 -0.57
CA SER A 185 24.64 -0.81 -0.10
C SER A 185 24.95 -0.61 1.38
N ALA A 186 25.30 -1.67 2.11
CA ALA A 186 25.47 -1.63 3.54
C ALA A 186 26.73 -0.89 3.94
N ARG A 187 26.66 -0.05 4.98
CA ARG A 187 27.82 0.73 5.47
C ARG A 187 27.77 0.99 6.97
N GLN A 188 28.95 1.18 7.56
CA GLN A 188 29.11 1.54 8.96
C GLN A 188 28.71 3.00 9.24
N VAL A 189 28.27 3.25 10.49
CA VAL A 189 27.82 4.57 11.01
C VAL A 189 28.77 5.73 10.68
N THR A 190 30.08 5.51 10.73
CA THR A 190 31.11 6.57 10.62
C THR A 190 31.42 7.02 9.18
N GLN A 191 30.97 6.27 8.16
CA GLN A 191 31.32 6.54 6.76
C GLN A 191 30.24 7.30 5.96
N THR A 192 29.13 7.69 6.58
CA THR A 192 28.08 8.52 5.97
C THR A 192 28.62 9.86 5.43
N TYR A 193 29.70 10.39 6.01
CA TYR A 193 30.28 11.68 5.62
C TYR A 193 31.27 11.63 4.43
N ILE A 194 31.87 10.47 4.12
CA ILE A 194 33.05 10.42 3.22
C ILE A 194 32.67 10.51 1.72
N ALA A 195 31.40 10.40 1.36
CA ALA A 195 30.94 10.58 -0.03
C ALA A 195 30.79 12.05 -0.46
N LYS A 196 31.11 13.02 0.41
CA LYS A 196 31.07 14.46 0.02
C LYS A 196 32.08 14.83 -1.07
N GLN A 197 33.07 13.99 -1.37
CA GLN A 197 34.23 14.43 -2.16
C GLN A 197 34.50 13.65 -3.46
N VAL A 198 33.76 12.58 -3.78
CA VAL A 198 34.12 11.70 -4.92
C VAL A 198 33.28 11.95 -6.18
N GLN A 199 32.12 12.63 -6.12
CA GLN A 199 31.24 12.69 -7.32
C GLN A 199 30.67 14.03 -7.76
N GLY A 200 30.78 15.15 -7.04
CA GLY A 200 30.16 16.42 -7.51
C GLY A 200 28.64 16.34 -7.81
N GLN A 201 28.02 15.19 -7.54
CA GLN A 201 26.63 14.82 -7.69
C GLN A 201 26.30 13.94 -6.50
N ILE A 202 25.20 14.28 -5.83
CA ILE A 202 24.70 13.63 -4.62
C ILE A 202 24.09 12.29 -5.05
N THR A 203 24.89 11.23 -5.20
CA THR A 203 24.37 9.88 -5.43
C THR A 203 24.14 9.21 -4.08
N GLY A 204 23.07 9.64 -3.39
CA GLY A 204 22.47 8.79 -2.38
C GLY A 204 22.12 7.44 -3.02
N ILE A 205 22.36 6.33 -2.33
CA ILE A 205 21.81 5.04 -2.77
C ILE A 205 20.29 5.18 -2.69
N MET A 206 19.64 5.22 -3.85
CA MET A 206 18.23 5.52 -4.01
C MET A 206 17.50 4.32 -4.60
N SER A 207 16.62 3.75 -3.79
CA SER A 207 15.54 2.87 -4.26
C SER A 207 14.25 3.69 -4.28
N ALA A 208 13.76 3.97 -5.49
CA ALA A 208 12.60 4.83 -5.70
C ALA A 208 11.39 4.34 -4.88
N GLY A 209 10.85 5.19 -4.01
CA GLY A 209 9.73 4.86 -3.13
C GLY A 209 10.07 4.15 -1.80
N TYR A 210 11.32 3.69 -1.62
CA TYR A 210 11.76 2.96 -0.42
C TYR A 210 12.80 3.72 0.40
N SER A 211 13.67 4.52 -0.23
CA SER A 211 14.72 5.27 0.48
C SER A 211 14.18 6.53 1.17
N PRO A 212 14.51 6.77 2.45
CA PRO A 212 14.15 7.99 3.15
C PRO A 212 15.09 9.16 2.82
N SER A 213 14.64 10.39 3.09
CA SER A 213 15.36 11.61 2.71
C SER A 213 16.75 11.71 3.34
N GLU A 214 16.94 11.34 4.61
CA GLU A 214 18.26 11.40 5.24
C GLU A 214 19.27 10.46 4.57
N GLN A 215 18.82 9.29 4.09
CA GLN A 215 19.66 8.39 3.31
C GLN A 215 19.99 8.97 1.94
N MET A 216 19.04 9.66 1.29
CA MET A 216 19.28 10.34 0.02
C MET A 216 20.35 11.43 0.15
N HIS A 217 20.49 12.04 1.33
CA HIS A 217 21.56 12.99 1.66
C HIS A 217 22.84 12.33 2.21
N GLY A 218 22.93 10.99 2.14
CA GLY A 218 24.09 10.23 2.60
C GLY A 218 24.18 10.02 4.12
N GLN A 219 23.18 10.46 4.88
CA GLN A 219 23.13 10.44 6.35
C GLN A 219 22.29 9.27 6.88
N ALA A 220 22.40 8.10 6.24
CA ALA A 220 21.65 6.91 6.66
C ALA A 220 21.96 6.50 8.10
N ILE A 221 20.90 6.19 8.84
CA ILE A 221 20.89 5.74 10.25
C ILE A 221 20.08 4.45 10.35
N GLN A 222 20.07 3.78 11.51
CA GLN A 222 19.30 2.53 11.68
C GLN A 222 17.81 2.71 11.37
N GLN A 223 17.25 3.88 11.70
CA GLN A 223 15.86 4.22 11.39
C GLN A 223 15.60 4.41 9.90
N SER A 224 16.65 4.55 9.07
CA SER A 224 16.50 4.56 7.62
C SER A 224 16.11 3.17 7.09
N ASP A 225 16.66 2.10 7.68
CA ASP A 225 16.26 0.72 7.38
C ASP A 225 14.80 0.47 7.79
N PHE A 226 14.35 1.03 8.92
CA PHE A 226 12.97 0.87 9.38
C PHE A 226 11.96 1.53 8.43
N PHE A 227 12.29 2.69 7.88
CA PHE A 227 11.46 3.34 6.86
C PHE A 227 11.32 2.47 5.62
N ALA A 228 12.44 1.97 5.10
CA ALA A 228 12.45 1.11 3.91
C ALA A 228 11.70 -0.23 4.16
N LEU A 229 11.82 -0.77 5.37
CA LEU A 229 11.08 -1.95 5.81
C LEU A 229 9.57 -1.66 5.90
N GLY A 230 9.16 -0.52 6.47
CA GLY A 230 7.75 -0.13 6.51
C GLY A 230 7.14 -0.03 5.11
N ARG A 231 7.86 0.61 4.17
CA ARG A 231 7.47 0.71 2.76
C ARG A 231 7.33 -0.65 2.09
N THR A 232 8.25 -1.56 2.39
CA THR A 232 8.20 -2.95 1.94
C THR A 232 6.93 -3.64 2.42
N PHE A 233 6.56 -3.51 3.69
CA PHE A 233 5.35 -4.14 4.22
C PHE A 233 4.05 -3.50 3.71
N VAL A 234 4.05 -2.20 3.42
CA VAL A 234 2.93 -1.57 2.70
C VAL A 234 2.72 -2.20 1.33
N PHE A 235 3.80 -2.41 0.56
CA PHE A 235 3.71 -3.12 -0.72
C PHE A 235 3.10 -4.52 -0.56
N LEU A 236 3.57 -5.30 0.42
CA LEU A 236 3.05 -6.66 0.66
C LEU A 236 1.57 -6.69 1.06
N LEU A 237 1.13 -5.70 1.84
CA LEU A 237 -0.25 -5.60 2.34
C LEU A 237 -1.23 -4.98 1.34
N THR A 238 -0.74 -4.36 0.26
CA THR A 238 -1.58 -3.68 -0.72
C THR A 238 -1.45 -4.24 -2.14
N GLY A 239 -0.36 -4.94 -2.45
CA GLY A 239 -0.03 -5.37 -3.81
C GLY A 239 0.34 -4.22 -4.75
N ARG A 240 0.63 -3.03 -4.20
CA ARG A 240 0.91 -1.81 -4.99
C ARG A 240 2.19 -1.15 -4.49
N GLU A 241 2.90 -0.51 -5.41
CA GLU A 241 4.13 0.19 -5.08
C GLU A 241 3.87 1.37 -4.12
N PRO A 242 4.73 1.62 -3.12
CA PRO A 242 4.50 2.71 -2.16
C PRO A 242 4.36 4.09 -2.82
N GLY A 243 4.96 4.30 -3.99
CA GLY A 243 4.82 5.55 -4.74
C GLY A 243 3.37 5.89 -5.12
N ASP A 244 2.52 4.87 -5.31
CA ASP A 244 1.12 5.04 -5.71
C ASP A 244 0.26 5.73 -4.63
N PHE A 245 0.71 5.69 -3.38
CA PHE A 245 -0.02 6.22 -2.22
C PHE A 245 0.49 7.61 -1.80
N TYR A 246 1.50 8.14 -2.48
CA TYR A 246 2.13 9.39 -2.11
C TYR A 246 1.23 10.58 -2.45
N ASN A 247 0.85 11.33 -1.43
CA ASN A 247 0.13 12.59 -1.62
C ASN A 247 1.14 13.74 -1.74
N ALA A 248 1.31 14.29 -2.94
CA ALA A 248 2.25 15.38 -3.20
C ALA A 248 1.95 16.69 -2.42
N GLN A 249 0.71 16.88 -1.95
CA GLN A 249 0.30 18.09 -1.23
C GLN A 249 0.60 18.01 0.27
N THR A 250 0.40 16.84 0.88
CA THR A 250 0.65 16.63 2.32
C THR A 250 2.00 15.99 2.60
N GLY A 251 2.64 15.37 1.60
CA GLY A 251 3.83 14.53 1.74
C GLY A 251 3.53 13.14 2.30
N GLU A 252 2.28 12.88 2.70
CA GLU A 252 1.92 11.66 3.43
C GLU A 252 1.73 10.45 2.51
N LEU A 253 1.87 9.26 3.10
CA LEU A 253 1.60 7.99 2.45
C LEU A 253 0.21 7.46 2.84
N ILE A 254 -0.76 7.58 1.95
CA ILE A 254 -2.16 7.18 2.24
C ILE A 254 -2.43 5.77 1.72
N TRP A 255 -1.95 4.75 2.44
CA TRP A 255 -2.01 3.35 2.01
C TRP A 255 -3.09 2.53 2.71
N GLN A 256 -3.43 2.85 3.96
CA GLN A 256 -4.33 2.05 4.80
C GLN A 256 -5.72 1.84 4.16
N GLU A 257 -6.24 2.83 3.43
CA GLU A 257 -7.53 2.74 2.74
C GLU A 257 -7.55 1.70 1.60
N SER A 258 -6.38 1.25 1.15
CA SER A 258 -6.22 0.20 0.14
C SER A 258 -6.05 -1.20 0.76
N THR A 259 -6.23 -1.33 2.07
CA THR A 259 -6.20 -2.61 2.78
C THR A 259 -7.60 -2.98 3.29
N ILE A 260 -7.92 -4.27 3.30
CA ILE A 260 -9.26 -4.76 3.72
C ILE A 260 -9.23 -5.20 5.19
N ASP A 261 -8.19 -5.92 5.62
CA ASP A 261 -8.14 -6.65 6.89
C ASP A 261 -6.93 -6.30 7.79
N VAL A 262 -6.39 -5.08 7.65
CA VAL A 262 -5.30 -4.61 8.52
C VAL A 262 -5.88 -3.87 9.73
N LYS A 263 -5.56 -4.36 10.93
CA LYS A 263 -5.95 -3.75 12.20
C LYS A 263 -5.24 -2.41 12.41
N PRO A 264 -5.93 -1.40 12.98
CA PRO A 264 -5.38 -0.05 13.17
C PRO A 264 -4.05 -0.03 13.94
N GLU A 265 -3.89 -0.92 14.91
CA GLU A 265 -2.69 -0.97 15.75
C GLU A 265 -1.46 -1.41 14.95
N PHE A 266 -1.63 -2.36 14.02
CA PHE A 266 -0.53 -2.79 13.14
C PHE A 266 -0.24 -1.75 12.05
N ALA A 267 -1.28 -1.13 11.48
CA ALA A 267 -1.11 -0.03 10.54
C ALA A 267 -0.36 1.15 11.17
N SER A 268 -0.68 1.50 12.42
CA SER A 268 -0.01 2.57 13.16
C SER A 268 1.48 2.27 13.42
N LEU A 269 1.86 1.01 13.63
CA LEU A 269 3.27 0.62 13.74
C LEU A 269 3.99 0.88 12.41
N LEU A 270 3.41 0.45 11.29
CA LEU A 270 4.01 0.66 9.96
C LEU A 270 4.10 2.15 9.61
N ASP A 271 3.09 2.95 9.94
CA ASP A 271 3.16 4.40 9.78
C ASP A 271 4.27 5.03 10.63
N GLN A 272 4.41 4.60 11.89
CA GLN A 272 5.49 5.05 12.76
C GLN A 272 6.86 4.71 12.16
N MET A 273 7.02 3.52 11.58
CA MET A 273 8.25 3.12 10.90
C MET A 273 8.56 4.01 9.69
N MET A 274 7.53 4.51 8.99
CA MET A 274 7.65 5.34 7.79
C MET A 274 7.57 6.85 8.05
N GLU A 275 7.60 7.28 9.31
CA GLU A 275 7.56 8.71 9.66
C GLU A 275 8.63 9.52 8.94
N HIS A 276 8.32 10.75 8.53
CA HIS A 276 9.27 11.58 7.76
C HIS A 276 10.52 11.89 8.57
N LEU A 277 10.35 12.23 9.85
CA LEU A 277 11.44 12.57 10.75
C LEU A 277 11.98 11.30 11.41
N PRO A 278 13.27 10.96 11.27
CA PRO A 278 13.81 9.71 11.81
C PRO A 278 13.69 9.54 13.32
N ASN A 279 13.65 10.64 14.08
CA ASN A 279 13.47 10.62 15.54
C ASN A 279 12.05 10.27 16.01
N LYS A 280 11.06 10.28 15.10
CA LYS A 280 9.69 9.83 15.38
C LYS A 280 9.49 8.34 15.07
N ARG A 281 10.42 7.73 14.31
CA ARG A 281 10.44 6.29 14.03
C ARG A 281 10.86 5.51 15.28
N PRO A 282 10.57 4.19 15.35
CA PRO A 282 11.05 3.35 16.44
C PRO A 282 12.56 3.51 16.61
N LYS A 283 13.00 3.65 17.86
CA LYS A 283 14.38 4.01 18.18
C LYS A 283 15.35 2.93 17.75
N ASN A 284 15.00 1.66 17.90
CA ASN A 284 15.81 0.49 17.59
C ASN A 284 14.90 -0.70 17.23
N THR A 285 15.51 -1.83 16.87
CA THR A 285 14.76 -3.05 16.52
C THR A 285 13.97 -3.61 17.70
N GLN A 286 14.45 -3.44 18.94
CA GLN A 286 13.76 -3.93 20.13
C GLN A 286 12.40 -3.24 20.30
N GLU A 287 12.32 -1.92 20.10
CA GLU A 287 11.04 -1.20 20.19
C GLU A 287 10.00 -1.72 19.18
N ILE A 288 10.45 -2.15 17.98
CA ILE A 288 9.56 -2.75 16.97
C ILE A 288 9.09 -4.13 17.45
N LEU A 289 9.99 -4.96 17.97
CA LEU A 289 9.66 -6.29 18.50
C LEU A 289 8.69 -6.21 19.69
N ASP A 290 8.89 -5.24 20.59
CA ASP A 290 8.02 -5.01 21.74
C ASP A 290 6.61 -4.62 21.28
N LYS A 291 6.50 -3.68 20.34
CA LYS A 291 5.21 -3.30 19.73
C LYS A 291 4.54 -4.49 19.04
N ILE A 292 5.28 -5.34 18.34
CA ILE A 292 4.73 -6.57 17.74
C ILE A 292 4.23 -7.54 18.81
N ALA A 293 4.94 -7.68 19.93
CA ALA A 293 4.52 -8.53 21.04
C ALA A 293 3.22 -8.01 21.69
N GLU A 294 3.08 -6.69 21.84
CA GLU A 294 1.83 -6.05 22.30
C GLU A 294 0.65 -6.36 21.37
N LEU A 295 0.86 -6.31 20.04
CA LEU A 295 -0.17 -6.67 19.06
C LEU A 295 -0.65 -8.12 19.19
N ASN A 296 0.27 -9.05 19.50
CA ASN A 296 -0.05 -10.48 19.66
C ASN A 296 -0.71 -10.78 21.01
N ASN A 297 -0.38 -10.02 22.05
CA ASN A 297 -0.93 -10.17 23.40
C ASN A 297 -2.29 -9.46 23.59
N TYR A 298 -2.74 -8.66 22.61
CA TYR A 298 -4.03 -8.02 22.64
C TYR A 298 -5.17 -9.04 22.52
N LYS A 299 -5.63 -9.57 23.66
CA LYS A 299 -6.95 -10.18 23.77
C LYS A 299 -7.99 -9.07 23.60
N PRO A 300 -9.04 -9.23 22.78
CA PRO A 300 -10.13 -8.27 22.77
C PRO A 300 -10.71 -8.20 24.19
N VAL A 301 -10.49 -7.08 24.86
CA VAL A 301 -11.03 -6.85 26.20
C VAL A 301 -12.54 -6.88 26.10
N ASN A 302 -13.18 -7.74 26.90
CA ASN A 302 -14.63 -7.85 27.05
C ASN A 302 -15.27 -6.44 27.11
N GLN A 303 -16.33 -6.25 26.32
CA GLN A 303 -17.07 -4.99 26.10
C GLN A 303 -17.72 -4.38 27.35
N SER A 304 -17.42 -4.84 28.56
CA SER A 304 -18.02 -4.38 29.80
C SER A 304 -17.23 -3.30 30.57
N GLN A 305 -15.98 -2.99 30.19
CA GLN A 305 -15.15 -2.00 30.91
C GLN A 305 -14.89 -0.68 30.16
N ALA A 306 -15.34 -0.55 28.91
CA ALA A 306 -15.23 0.70 28.13
C ALA A 306 -16.12 1.86 28.67
N LYS A 307 -16.92 1.62 29.71
CA LYS A 307 -17.82 2.63 30.31
C LYS A 307 -17.18 3.49 31.39
N ILE A 308 -16.00 3.13 31.90
CA ILE A 308 -15.40 3.79 33.08
C ILE A 308 -14.22 4.69 32.70
N ALA A 309 -13.49 4.38 31.62
CA ALA A 309 -12.33 5.17 31.19
C ALA A 309 -12.68 6.46 30.42
N SER A 310 -13.92 6.63 29.95
CA SER A 310 -14.34 7.82 29.19
C SER A 310 -14.66 9.05 30.05
N THR A 311 -14.66 8.92 31.38
CA THR A 311 -15.06 10.02 32.28
C THR A 311 -13.88 10.86 32.80
N ILE A 312 -12.63 10.40 32.65
CA ILE A 312 -11.47 11.06 33.30
C ILE A 312 -10.59 11.86 32.32
N ILE A 313 -10.71 11.67 31.00
CA ILE A 313 -9.79 12.30 30.00
C ILE A 313 -10.43 13.52 29.28
N THR A 314 -11.54 14.07 29.78
CA THR A 314 -12.10 15.34 29.28
C THR A 314 -11.64 16.56 30.07
N THR A 315 -10.34 16.66 30.35
CA THR A 315 -9.71 17.95 30.60
C THR A 315 -8.31 17.95 29.98
N ASN A 316 -8.18 18.80 28.97
CA ASN A 316 -6.95 19.27 28.33
C ASN A 316 -6.53 18.57 27.02
N TYR A 317 -6.52 19.42 25.99
CA TYR A 317 -5.93 19.27 24.65
C TYR A 317 -6.71 18.45 23.63
N GLY A 318 -7.56 19.18 22.90
CA GLY A 318 -8.11 18.75 21.62
C GLY A 318 -7.08 18.90 20.49
N VAL A 319 -6.81 17.79 19.81
CA VAL A 319 -6.60 17.72 18.36
C VAL A 319 -7.22 16.38 17.93
N ILE A 320 -8.43 16.42 17.38
CA ILE A 320 -9.12 15.24 16.86
C ILE A 320 -8.81 15.13 15.35
N THR A 321 -7.92 14.22 14.96
CA THR A 321 -7.76 13.81 13.56
C THR A 321 -8.93 12.90 13.17
N ASN A 322 -9.99 13.50 12.65
CA ASN A 322 -11.32 12.89 12.50
C ASN A 322 -11.56 12.23 11.12
N SER A 323 -10.62 11.42 10.59
CA SER A 323 -10.84 10.72 9.30
C SER A 323 -11.79 9.51 9.42
N HIS A 324 -11.85 8.88 10.59
CA HIS A 324 -12.75 7.73 10.84
C HIS A 324 -14.22 8.10 11.06
N HIS A 325 -14.52 9.40 11.24
CA HIS A 325 -15.86 9.91 11.54
C HIS A 325 -16.74 10.04 10.29
N TYR A 326 -16.16 10.37 9.14
CA TYR A 326 -16.89 10.62 7.89
C TYR A 326 -17.12 9.33 7.08
N VAL A 327 -18.30 9.22 6.48
CA VAL A 327 -18.73 8.00 5.76
C VAL A 327 -18.23 8.02 4.32
N SER A 328 -17.66 6.90 3.86
CA SER A 328 -17.16 6.72 2.49
C SER A 328 -18.26 6.76 1.42
N PHE A 329 -17.86 7.03 0.18
CA PHE A 329 -18.75 7.01 -0.99
C PHE A 329 -19.54 5.70 -1.10
N ILE A 330 -18.86 4.56 -1.01
CA ILE A 330 -19.45 3.22 -1.15
C ILE A 330 -20.58 3.00 -0.13
N LYS A 331 -20.34 3.35 1.14
CA LYS A 331 -21.35 3.15 2.19
C LYS A 331 -22.55 4.09 2.01
N ARG A 332 -22.35 5.29 1.48
CA ARG A 332 -23.45 6.21 1.09
C ARG A 332 -24.21 5.70 -0.14
N PHE A 333 -23.51 5.12 -1.11
CA PHE A 333 -24.11 4.52 -2.29
C PHE A 333 -25.03 3.36 -1.92
N TYR A 334 -24.57 2.42 -1.09
CA TYR A 334 -25.43 1.33 -0.59
C TYR A 334 -26.61 1.83 0.24
N ALA A 335 -26.43 2.85 1.09
CA ALA A 335 -27.55 3.46 1.81
C ALA A 335 -28.61 4.00 0.84
N TYR A 336 -28.18 4.65 -0.24
CA TYR A 336 -29.08 5.15 -1.28
C TYR A 336 -29.80 4.02 -2.04
N GLN A 337 -29.12 2.91 -2.35
CA GLN A 337 -29.76 1.75 -2.99
C GLN A 337 -30.84 1.14 -2.10
N ILE A 338 -30.61 1.06 -0.78
CA ILE A 338 -31.61 0.59 0.18
C ILE A 338 -32.80 1.55 0.24
N ASP A 339 -32.53 2.86 0.29
CA ASP A 339 -33.58 3.89 0.21
C ASP A 339 -34.39 3.77 -1.09
N LEU A 340 -33.74 3.50 -2.22
CA LEU A 340 -34.38 3.33 -3.51
C LEU A 340 -35.32 2.11 -3.55
N ILE A 341 -34.89 0.97 -2.99
CA ILE A 341 -35.74 -0.23 -2.89
C ILE A 341 -36.99 0.07 -2.06
N PHE A 342 -36.83 0.77 -0.93
CA PHE A 342 -37.96 1.18 -0.10
C PHE A 342 -38.93 2.07 -0.88
N LEU A 343 -38.40 3.07 -1.59
CA LEU A 343 -39.20 3.98 -2.40
C LEU A 343 -39.96 3.24 -3.52
N LEU A 344 -39.31 2.33 -4.24
CA LEU A 344 -39.95 1.53 -5.31
C LEU A 344 -41.12 0.69 -4.79
N ILE A 345 -40.96 0.07 -3.61
CA ILE A 345 -42.04 -0.68 -2.96
C ILE A 345 -43.20 0.27 -2.65
N THR A 346 -42.94 1.40 -2.00
CA THR A 346 -43.99 2.38 -1.65
C THR A 346 -44.69 2.96 -2.89
N SER A 347 -43.95 3.23 -3.97
CA SER A 347 -44.50 3.75 -5.22
C SER A 347 -45.41 2.76 -5.92
N SER A 348 -45.12 1.46 -5.80
CA SER A 348 -45.98 0.39 -6.31
C SER A 348 -47.34 0.39 -5.60
N PHE A 349 -47.33 0.57 -4.27
CA PHE A 349 -48.56 0.69 -3.49
C PHE A 349 -49.35 1.97 -3.83
N ILE A 350 -48.68 3.12 -3.94
CA ILE A 350 -49.32 4.39 -4.30
C ILE A 350 -49.97 4.30 -5.69
N GLY A 351 -49.24 3.81 -6.69
CA GLY A 351 -49.73 3.68 -8.05
C GLY A 351 -50.92 2.73 -8.17
N GLY A 352 -50.84 1.55 -7.53
CA GLY A 352 -51.92 0.57 -7.50
C GLY A 352 -53.18 1.11 -6.79
N PHE A 353 -53.01 1.78 -5.65
CA PHE A 353 -54.11 2.40 -4.91
C PHE A 353 -54.80 3.50 -5.72
N LEU A 354 -54.03 4.40 -6.33
CA LEU A 354 -54.58 5.50 -7.14
C LEU A 354 -55.39 4.99 -8.34
N SER A 355 -54.87 4.00 -9.06
CA SER A 355 -55.57 3.39 -10.21
C SER A 355 -56.82 2.63 -9.78
N SER A 356 -56.82 2.00 -8.59
CA SER A 356 -57.99 1.30 -8.05
C SER A 356 -59.16 2.24 -7.73
N ILE A 357 -58.88 3.48 -7.31
CA ILE A 357 -59.89 4.48 -6.97
C ILE A 357 -60.39 5.20 -8.23
N LEU A 358 -59.49 5.51 -9.17
CA LEU A 358 -59.79 6.41 -10.27
C LEU A 358 -60.21 5.71 -11.57
N SER A 359 -59.93 4.41 -11.76
CA SER A 359 -60.07 3.83 -13.10
C SER A 359 -60.70 2.44 -13.25
N PHE A 360 -60.77 1.57 -12.24
CA PHE A 360 -61.27 0.17 -12.37
C PHE A 360 -60.70 -0.65 -13.57
N ASN A 361 -59.66 -0.17 -14.27
CA ASN A 361 -59.12 -0.72 -15.51
C ASN A 361 -57.70 -1.21 -15.24
N SER A 362 -57.43 -2.49 -15.53
CA SER A 362 -56.15 -3.15 -15.30
C SER A 362 -54.98 -2.53 -16.05
N ASP A 363 -55.22 -1.97 -17.24
CA ASP A 363 -54.14 -1.42 -18.07
C ASP A 363 -53.58 -0.11 -17.47
N LEU A 364 -54.46 0.71 -16.88
CA LEU A 364 -54.09 1.93 -16.16
C LEU A 364 -53.42 1.66 -14.81
N ILE A 365 -53.50 0.43 -14.27
CA ILE A 365 -52.73 0.03 -13.09
C ILE A 365 -51.26 -0.13 -13.45
N GLY A 366 -50.97 -0.81 -14.57
CA GLY A 366 -49.60 -1.02 -15.05
C GLY A 366 -48.88 0.29 -15.36
N GLU A 367 -49.53 1.20 -16.08
CA GLU A 367 -48.98 2.53 -16.39
C GLU A 367 -48.67 3.36 -15.14
N SER A 368 -49.58 3.36 -14.14
CA SER A 368 -49.44 4.13 -12.91
C SER A 368 -48.32 3.62 -12.01
N ILE A 369 -48.14 2.29 -11.94
CA ILE A 369 -47.02 1.66 -11.21
C ILE A 369 -45.70 2.00 -11.91
N ALA A 370 -45.63 1.87 -13.23
CA ALA A 370 -44.45 2.21 -14.00
C ALA A 370 -44.08 3.69 -13.81
N ALA A 371 -45.06 4.60 -13.91
CA ALA A 371 -44.88 6.03 -13.62
C ALA A 371 -44.37 6.27 -12.19
N GLY A 372 -44.89 5.52 -11.22
CA GLY A 372 -44.41 5.57 -9.84
C GLY A 372 -42.94 5.17 -9.71
N TRP A 373 -42.49 4.13 -10.41
CA TRP A 373 -41.08 3.72 -10.41
C TRP A 373 -40.16 4.76 -11.06
N PHE A 374 -40.60 5.40 -12.14
CA PHE A 374 -39.88 6.52 -12.74
C PHE A 374 -39.79 7.75 -11.81
N GLY A 375 -40.82 7.98 -10.97
CA GLY A 375 -40.76 8.98 -9.90
C GLY A 375 -39.85 8.59 -8.74
N ALA A 376 -39.80 7.30 -8.40
CA ALA A 376 -39.01 6.75 -7.29
C ALA A 376 -37.50 6.66 -7.58
N SER A 377 -37.13 6.38 -8.83
CA SER A 377 -35.73 6.23 -9.27
C SER A 377 -34.88 7.50 -9.14
N GLY A 378 -35.54 8.65 -8.91
CA GLY A 378 -34.89 9.86 -8.46
C GLY A 378 -34.09 10.54 -9.55
N TRP A 379 -34.74 11.54 -10.17
CA TRP A 379 -34.16 12.73 -10.83
C TRP A 379 -34.03 12.73 -12.35
N ILE A 380 -34.16 13.97 -12.89
CA ILE A 380 -34.25 14.52 -14.28
C ILE A 380 -35.12 13.75 -15.28
N PRO A 381 -34.81 12.53 -15.75
CA PRO A 381 -35.72 11.71 -16.55
C PRO A 381 -37.16 11.69 -16.06
N GLY A 382 -37.40 11.47 -14.76
CA GLY A 382 -38.74 11.35 -14.16
C GLY A 382 -39.66 12.55 -14.46
N GLY A 383 -39.20 13.78 -14.22
CA GLY A 383 -39.98 14.99 -14.46
C GLY A 383 -40.22 15.27 -15.95
N LEU A 384 -39.32 14.83 -16.83
CA LEU A 384 -39.51 14.93 -18.29
C LEU A 384 -40.68 14.08 -18.77
N PHE A 385 -41.02 12.98 -18.07
CA PHE A 385 -42.18 12.15 -18.40
C PHE A 385 -43.53 12.86 -18.21
N LEU A 386 -43.59 13.99 -17.48
CA LEU A 386 -44.81 14.81 -17.43
C LEU A 386 -45.17 15.39 -18.80
N PHE A 387 -44.17 15.60 -19.65
CA PHE A 387 -44.32 16.19 -20.98
C PHE A 387 -44.49 15.17 -22.10
N VAL A 388 -44.51 13.87 -21.78
CA VAL A 388 -44.82 12.81 -22.76
C VAL A 388 -46.31 12.92 -23.14
N PRO A 389 -46.65 13.13 -24.44
CA PRO A 389 -48.03 13.38 -24.87
C PRO A 389 -48.98 12.22 -24.54
N ASP A 390 -48.54 10.98 -24.76
CA ASP A 390 -49.37 9.78 -24.71
C ASP A 390 -49.58 9.20 -23.30
N MET A 391 -49.03 9.83 -22.27
CA MET A 391 -49.18 9.38 -20.88
C MET A 391 -50.56 9.73 -20.31
N SER A 392 -51.23 8.74 -19.71
CA SER A 392 -52.53 8.93 -19.05
C SER A 392 -52.45 9.94 -17.90
N VAL A 393 -53.57 10.65 -17.66
CA VAL A 393 -53.68 11.65 -16.60
C VAL A 393 -53.37 11.04 -15.23
N ILE A 394 -53.82 9.80 -14.99
CA ILE A 394 -53.57 9.06 -13.76
C ILE A 394 -52.08 8.77 -13.57
N ALA A 395 -51.38 8.36 -14.64
CA ALA A 395 -49.94 8.14 -14.60
C ALA A 395 -49.16 9.44 -14.30
N LYS A 396 -49.58 10.57 -14.88
CA LYS A 396 -49.01 11.90 -14.56
C LYS A 396 -49.23 12.29 -13.10
N ILE A 397 -50.43 12.06 -12.56
CA ILE A 397 -50.74 12.32 -11.14
C ILE A 397 -49.88 11.41 -10.25
N SER A 398 -49.80 10.11 -10.54
CA SER A 398 -48.95 9.15 -9.81
C SER A 398 -47.49 9.62 -9.78
N LEU A 399 -46.97 10.09 -10.91
CA LEU A 399 -45.60 10.61 -11.00
C LEU A 399 -45.39 11.84 -10.10
N VAL A 400 -46.30 12.83 -10.11
CA VAL A 400 -46.22 14.00 -9.24
C VAL A 400 -46.26 13.62 -7.75
N ILE A 401 -47.19 12.73 -7.37
CA ILE A 401 -47.30 12.24 -5.99
C ILE A 401 -46.00 11.58 -5.54
N ASN A 402 -45.42 10.72 -6.39
CA ASN A 402 -44.17 10.03 -6.08
C ASN A 402 -42.96 10.98 -5.99
N LEU A 403 -42.90 12.03 -6.81
CA LEU A 403 -41.87 13.07 -6.69
C LEU A 403 -41.97 13.83 -5.37
N ILE A 404 -43.18 14.20 -4.94
CA ILE A 404 -43.43 14.87 -3.65
C ILE A 404 -43.07 13.92 -2.50
N PHE A 405 -43.51 12.66 -2.58
CA PHE A 405 -43.22 11.66 -1.55
C PHE A 405 -41.72 11.41 -1.39
N ASN A 406 -40.98 11.23 -2.48
CA ASN A 406 -39.52 11.04 -2.46
C ASN A 406 -38.80 12.24 -1.84
N TRP A 407 -39.21 13.46 -2.22
CA TRP A 407 -38.68 14.68 -1.64
C TRP A 407 -38.92 14.77 -0.13
N LEU A 408 -40.15 14.52 0.32
CA LEU A 408 -40.49 14.52 1.73
C LEU A 408 -39.77 13.40 2.49
N TYR A 409 -39.65 12.21 1.92
CA TYR A 409 -38.94 11.07 2.51
C TYR A 409 -37.50 11.46 2.91
N PHE A 410 -36.72 12.03 1.98
CA PHE A 410 -35.36 12.45 2.29
C PHE A 410 -35.31 13.66 3.24
N THR A 411 -36.09 14.71 2.97
CA THR A 411 -35.97 15.97 3.72
C THR A 411 -36.50 15.87 5.15
N VAL A 412 -37.64 15.20 5.36
CA VAL A 412 -38.24 15.01 6.68
C VAL A 412 -37.40 14.06 7.52
N LEU A 413 -36.96 12.92 6.99
CA LEU A 413 -36.19 11.95 7.77
C LEU A 413 -34.79 12.46 8.14
N GLU A 414 -34.08 13.09 7.21
CA GLU A 414 -32.75 13.65 7.50
C GLU A 414 -32.80 14.83 8.49
N SER A 415 -33.88 15.61 8.50
CA SER A 415 -34.13 16.68 9.48
C SER A 415 -34.97 16.25 10.70
N SER A 416 -35.19 14.95 10.89
CA SER A 416 -35.86 14.40 12.08
C SER A 416 -34.87 14.10 13.21
N GLN A 417 -35.36 13.60 14.34
CA GLN A 417 -34.48 13.10 15.42
C GLN A 417 -33.65 11.89 14.99
N LEU A 418 -34.09 11.16 13.96
CA LEU A 418 -33.35 10.02 13.41
C LEU A 418 -32.07 10.47 12.69
N LYS A 419 -32.04 11.71 12.18
CA LYS A 419 -30.92 12.28 11.40
C LYS A 419 -30.55 11.44 10.18
N ALA A 420 -31.42 10.54 9.72
CA ALA A 420 -31.11 9.52 8.74
C ALA A 420 -32.39 9.04 8.06
N THR A 421 -32.29 8.74 6.76
CA THR A 421 -33.27 7.92 6.03
C THR A 421 -33.18 6.46 6.47
N LEU A 422 -34.11 5.60 6.03
CA LEU A 422 -34.12 4.19 6.44
C LEU A 422 -32.85 3.45 5.98
N GLY A 423 -32.40 3.65 4.75
CA GLY A 423 -31.17 3.04 4.24
C GLY A 423 -29.93 3.53 4.99
N LYS A 424 -29.89 4.81 5.35
CA LYS A 424 -28.84 5.37 6.20
C LYS A 424 -28.88 4.81 7.62
N LEU A 425 -30.07 4.66 8.19
CA LEU A 425 -30.28 4.11 9.53
C LEU A 425 -29.83 2.65 9.58
N LEU A 426 -30.17 1.84 8.58
CA LEU A 426 -29.78 0.43 8.47
C LEU A 426 -28.27 0.25 8.37
N LEU A 427 -27.57 1.17 7.70
CA LEU A 427 -26.11 1.16 7.62
C LEU A 427 -25.42 1.88 8.80
N GLY A 428 -26.17 2.35 9.80
CA GLY A 428 -25.62 3.02 10.97
C GLY A 428 -24.91 4.33 10.62
N ILE A 429 -25.49 5.13 9.72
CA ILE A 429 -24.96 6.44 9.32
C ILE A 429 -26.03 7.52 9.50
N LYS A 430 -25.58 8.74 9.80
CA LYS A 430 -26.45 9.90 10.04
C LYS A 430 -25.92 11.13 9.31
N VAL A 431 -26.82 12.04 9.02
CA VAL A 431 -26.54 13.36 8.47
C VAL A 431 -26.50 14.37 9.62
N ALA A 432 -25.46 15.18 9.66
CA ALA A 432 -25.29 16.23 10.65
C ALA A 432 -24.84 17.54 9.98
N ASP A 433 -24.99 18.65 10.69
CA ASP A 433 -24.37 19.90 10.30
C ASP A 433 -22.85 19.87 10.57
N LEU A 434 -22.13 20.94 10.21
CA LEU A 434 -20.68 21.03 10.44
C LEU A 434 -20.27 20.94 11.93
N ASN A 435 -21.21 21.15 12.85
CA ASN A 435 -21.01 21.10 14.30
C ASN A 435 -21.51 19.78 14.93
N ASN A 436 -21.79 18.76 14.10
CA ASN A 436 -22.30 17.45 14.53
C ASN A 436 -23.73 17.49 15.14
N GLN A 437 -24.49 18.55 14.88
CA GLN A 437 -25.86 18.72 15.32
C GLN A 437 -26.86 18.25 14.27
N LYS A 438 -28.12 18.16 14.69
CA LYS A 438 -29.25 17.86 13.81
C LYS A 438 -29.35 18.94 12.72
N ILE A 439 -29.47 18.55 11.46
CA ILE A 439 -29.67 19.53 10.38
C ILE A 439 -31.08 20.13 10.43
N SER A 440 -31.21 21.39 10.02
CA SER A 440 -32.52 22.04 9.88
C SER A 440 -33.26 21.53 8.64
N PHE A 441 -34.58 21.73 8.61
CA PHE A 441 -35.40 21.41 7.43
C PHE A 441 -34.93 22.20 6.19
N ILE A 442 -34.45 23.43 6.38
CA ILE A 442 -33.88 24.26 5.30
C ILE A 442 -32.60 23.63 4.75
N GLN A 443 -31.69 23.19 5.62
CA GLN A 443 -30.46 22.50 5.20
C GLN A 443 -30.77 21.19 4.47
N ALA A 444 -31.76 20.41 4.94
CA ALA A 444 -32.18 19.19 4.28
C ALA A 444 -32.73 19.46 2.87
N ASN A 445 -33.50 20.53 2.68
CA ASN A 445 -33.99 20.94 1.37
C ASN A 445 -32.88 21.38 0.43
N LEU A 446 -31.96 22.23 0.91
CA LEU A 446 -30.79 22.65 0.13
C LEU A 446 -29.97 21.44 -0.30
N ARG A 447 -29.75 20.49 0.61
CA ARG A 447 -29.02 19.23 0.34
C ARG A 447 -29.74 18.35 -0.68
N TYR A 448 -31.07 18.24 -0.63
CA TYR A 448 -31.85 17.43 -1.55
C TYR A 448 -31.82 17.99 -2.98
N TRP A 449 -32.15 19.27 -3.15
CA TRP A 449 -32.25 19.90 -4.46
C TRP A 449 -30.88 20.17 -5.10
N SER A 450 -29.83 20.40 -4.31
CA SER A 450 -28.45 20.55 -4.84
C SER A 450 -27.85 19.25 -5.40
N LYS A 451 -28.49 18.09 -5.17
CA LYS A 451 -28.14 16.86 -5.89
C LYS A 451 -28.29 17.04 -7.41
N LEU A 452 -29.24 17.86 -7.88
CA LEU A 452 -29.39 18.19 -9.31
C LEU A 452 -28.11 18.78 -9.89
N ILE A 453 -27.44 19.68 -9.17
CA ILE A 453 -26.16 20.26 -9.58
C ILE A 453 -25.10 19.16 -9.69
N SER A 454 -25.08 18.23 -8.73
CA SER A 454 -24.14 17.09 -8.74
C SER A 454 -24.36 16.14 -9.91
N ILE A 455 -25.59 16.08 -10.45
CA ILE A 455 -25.99 15.26 -11.60
C ILE A 455 -25.65 15.94 -12.93
N LEU A 456 -25.97 17.24 -13.06
CA LEU A 456 -25.73 18.02 -14.28
C LEU A 456 -24.26 18.04 -14.70
N ILE A 457 -23.34 17.84 -13.75
CA ILE A 457 -21.91 17.66 -13.99
C ILE A 457 -21.50 16.19 -14.15
N LEU A 458 -22.29 15.36 -14.84
CA LEU A 458 -22.00 13.93 -15.09
C LEU A 458 -21.68 13.13 -13.83
N MET A 459 -22.46 13.29 -12.76
CA MET A 459 -22.23 12.66 -11.44
C MET A 459 -20.92 13.07 -10.72
N ILE A 460 -20.09 13.96 -11.28
CA ILE A 460 -18.81 14.38 -10.69
C ILE A 460 -19.01 14.96 -9.29
N GLY A 461 -20.16 15.61 -9.03
CA GLY A 461 -20.47 16.18 -7.72
C GLY A 461 -20.70 15.14 -6.63
N PHE A 462 -20.91 13.87 -6.98
CA PHE A 462 -20.89 12.75 -6.06
C PHE A 462 -19.48 12.16 -5.90
N MET A 463 -18.64 12.24 -6.94
CA MET A 463 -17.25 11.77 -6.87
C MET A 463 -16.38 12.62 -5.94
N THR A 464 -16.73 13.89 -5.69
CA THR A 464 -16.02 14.73 -4.70
C THR A 464 -16.03 14.14 -3.29
N ILE A 465 -16.97 13.23 -2.98
CA ILE A 465 -16.99 12.47 -1.72
C ILE A 465 -15.69 11.67 -1.54
N MET A 466 -15.07 11.22 -2.63
CA MET A 466 -13.81 10.45 -2.60
C MET A 466 -12.58 11.32 -2.33
N PHE A 467 -12.65 12.62 -2.65
CA PHE A 467 -11.48 13.50 -2.70
C PHE A 467 -11.50 14.60 -1.62
N THR A 468 -12.63 14.81 -0.94
CA THR A 468 -12.76 15.89 0.05
C THR A 468 -12.45 15.41 1.47
N PRO A 469 -11.79 16.23 2.32
CA PRO A 469 -11.39 15.84 3.68
C PRO A 469 -12.55 15.41 4.60
N LYS A 470 -13.75 15.99 4.42
CA LYS A 470 -14.97 15.63 5.16
C LYS A 470 -15.85 14.61 4.44
N LYS A 471 -15.33 13.99 3.38
CA LYS A 471 -16.02 13.10 2.44
C LYS A 471 -17.36 13.70 1.97
N GLN A 472 -17.37 14.98 1.59
CA GLN A 472 -18.55 15.74 1.18
C GLN A 472 -18.78 15.67 -0.34
N GLY A 473 -20.02 15.42 -0.73
CA GLY A 473 -20.49 15.68 -2.10
C GLY A 473 -20.70 17.18 -2.29
N VAL A 474 -20.78 17.64 -3.53
CA VAL A 474 -21.12 19.06 -3.82
C VAL A 474 -22.42 19.47 -3.11
N HIS A 475 -23.41 18.58 -3.07
CA HIS A 475 -24.66 18.80 -2.35
C HIS A 475 -24.50 18.90 -0.81
N ASP A 476 -23.52 18.19 -0.24
CA ASP A 476 -23.18 18.30 1.18
C ASP A 476 -22.51 19.65 1.49
N MET A 477 -21.60 20.09 0.60
CA MET A 477 -20.85 21.35 0.74
C MET A 477 -21.80 22.56 0.65
N LEU A 478 -22.69 22.56 -0.35
CA LEU A 478 -23.69 23.62 -0.54
C LEU A 478 -24.66 23.73 0.64
N ALA A 479 -25.07 22.58 1.20
CA ALA A 479 -25.96 22.55 2.35
C ALA A 479 -25.24 22.74 3.70
N LYS A 480 -23.91 22.82 3.71
CA LYS A 480 -23.08 22.84 4.93
C LYS A 480 -23.40 21.65 5.86
N THR A 481 -23.48 20.46 5.28
CA THR A 481 -23.78 19.21 6.00
C THR A 481 -22.68 18.17 5.82
N ILE A 482 -22.62 17.19 6.70
CA ILE A 482 -21.69 16.05 6.68
C ILE A 482 -22.45 14.76 6.92
N VAL A 483 -21.93 13.64 6.41
CA VAL A 483 -22.47 12.31 6.73
C VAL A 483 -21.42 11.52 7.49
N ILE A 484 -21.84 11.05 8.65
CA ILE A 484 -20.97 10.54 9.70
C ILE A 484 -21.52 9.22 10.23
N LYS A 485 -20.67 8.42 10.86
CA LYS A 485 -21.10 7.16 11.48
C LYS A 485 -21.97 7.48 12.71
N LYS A 486 -23.04 6.69 12.91
CA LYS A 486 -24.02 6.93 13.98
C LYS A 486 -23.41 6.72 15.35
#